data_AF-A0A561WWG2-F1
#
_entry.id   AF-A0A561WWG2-F1
#
_cell.length_a   1.000
_cell.length_b   1.000
_cell.length_c   1.000
_cell.angle_alpha   90.00
_cell.angle_beta   90.00
_cell.angle_gamma   90.00
#
_symmetry.space_group_name_H-M   'P 1'
#
loop_
_entity.id
_entity.type
_entity.pdbx_description
1 polymer ?
#
loop_
_entity_poly.entity_id
_entity_poly.type
_entity_poly.pdbx_seq_one_letter_code
_entity_poly.pdbx_strand_id
1 'polypeptide(L)'
;MLSIPAVRTLAGCLLAVDADADALGWGQPATLLLIHDRPLHTAGPAPMREMRSLEFPLRRDDLLTEPTGLPALLHRLAAGLHHPHTPTPYRTTLNTILRLIRATTPDARLLAWATCYDDILTTDGQPRQARRIDAVDVDGRVYQLTRPRGEDHPVLLVDDRPDTQDVPATYCGLTALLAATAGHLQGGARPDTA
;
A
#
# COMPACT_ATOMS: atom_id res chain seq x y z
N MET A 1 5.36 -16.27 3.73
CA MET A 1 6.38 -15.71 4.63
C MET A 1 7.51 -15.03 3.88
N LEU A 2 7.63 -13.72 4.06
CA LEU A 2 8.78 -12.88 3.77
C LEU A 2 9.93 -13.23 4.73
N SER A 3 11.15 -13.13 4.23
CA SER A 3 12.36 -13.31 5.01
C SER A 3 12.68 -12.02 5.80
N ILE A 4 13.48 -12.14 6.86
CA ILE A 4 13.94 -10.97 7.64
C ILE A 4 14.59 -9.90 6.73
N PRO A 5 15.45 -10.24 5.74
CA PRO A 5 15.94 -9.27 4.78
C PRO A 5 14.83 -8.58 3.99
N ALA A 6 13.80 -9.31 3.54
CA ALA A 6 12.69 -8.72 2.80
C ALA A 6 11.86 -7.74 3.64
N VAL A 7 11.63 -8.06 4.92
CA VAL A 7 10.97 -7.15 5.89
C VAL A 7 11.79 -5.87 6.08
N ARG A 8 13.12 -5.98 6.23
CA ARG A 8 14.01 -4.81 6.32
C ARG A 8 14.04 -3.99 5.04
N THR A 9 14.04 -4.63 3.88
CA THR A 9 13.97 -3.94 2.59
C THR A 9 12.63 -3.22 2.42
N LEU A 10 11.53 -3.83 2.87
CA LEU A 10 10.21 -3.19 2.87
C LEU A 10 10.17 -1.96 3.79
N ALA A 11 10.70 -2.07 5.01
CA ALA A 11 10.87 -0.94 5.90
C ALA A 11 11.69 0.20 5.26
N GLY A 12 12.82 -0.15 4.61
CA GLY A 12 13.63 0.80 3.85
C GLY A 12 12.88 1.44 2.67
N CYS A 13 12.05 0.67 1.96
CA CYS A 13 11.19 1.16 0.88
C CYS A 13 10.17 2.17 1.39
N LEU A 14 9.53 1.92 2.55
CA LEU A 14 8.58 2.86 3.15
C LEU A 14 9.26 4.17 3.59
N LEU A 15 10.49 4.09 4.12
CA LEU A 15 11.28 5.28 4.46
C LEU A 15 11.65 6.10 3.22
N ALA A 16 11.98 5.44 2.09
CA ALA A 16 12.23 6.12 0.82
C ALA A 16 10.96 6.78 0.28
N VAL A 17 9.82 6.07 0.32
CA VAL A 17 8.49 6.60 -0.04
C VAL A 17 8.16 7.85 0.79
N ASP A 18 8.46 7.87 2.09
CA ASP A 18 8.23 9.04 2.94
C ASP A 18 9.13 10.24 2.56
N ALA A 19 10.39 9.99 2.18
CA ALA A 19 11.27 11.04 1.67
C ALA A 19 10.77 11.60 0.32
N ASP A 20 10.33 10.72 -0.59
CA ASP A 20 9.77 11.10 -1.88
C ASP A 20 8.43 11.82 -1.73
N ALA A 21 7.60 11.40 -0.77
CA ALA A 21 6.34 12.03 -0.43
C ALA A 21 6.53 13.51 -0.07
N ASP A 22 7.62 13.86 0.61
CA ASP A 22 7.94 15.25 0.94
C ASP A 22 8.26 16.06 -0.33
N ALA A 23 9.11 15.51 -1.20
CA ALA A 23 9.52 16.16 -2.44
C ALA A 23 8.38 16.30 -3.47
N LEU A 24 7.48 15.31 -3.51
CA LEU A 24 6.40 15.20 -4.50
C LEU A 24 5.04 15.67 -3.97
N GLY A 25 4.98 16.12 -2.71
CA GLY A 25 3.76 16.63 -2.08
C GLY A 25 2.69 15.57 -1.83
N TRP A 26 3.06 14.30 -1.63
CA TRP A 26 2.11 13.26 -1.29
C TRP A 26 1.57 13.43 0.13
N GLY A 27 0.31 13.05 0.33
CA GLY A 27 -0.43 13.26 1.59
C GLY A 27 -1.67 14.13 1.39
N GLN A 28 -1.65 15.02 0.39
CA GLN A 28 -2.82 15.75 -0.09
C GLN A 28 -2.87 15.83 -1.63
N PRO A 29 -3.61 14.94 -2.30
CA PRO A 29 -4.50 13.94 -1.71
C PRO A 29 -3.75 12.72 -1.15
N ALA A 30 -4.46 11.88 -0.39
CA ALA A 30 -3.92 10.59 0.04
C ALA A 30 -3.48 9.76 -1.17
N THR A 31 -2.38 9.04 -1.06
CA THR A 31 -1.80 8.23 -2.13
C THR A 31 -1.83 6.77 -1.70
N LEU A 32 -2.38 5.89 -2.55
CA LEU A 32 -2.30 4.45 -2.38
C LEU A 32 -1.05 3.93 -3.09
N LEU A 33 -0.36 2.96 -2.49
CA LEU A 33 0.92 2.44 -2.95
C LEU A 33 0.86 0.91 -3.05
N LEU A 34 1.24 0.39 -4.21
CA LEU A 34 1.44 -1.05 -4.44
C LEU A 34 2.92 -1.39 -4.38
N ILE A 35 3.34 -2.14 -3.37
CA ILE A 35 4.73 -2.53 -3.20
C ILE A 35 4.92 -3.95 -3.71
N HIS A 36 5.86 -4.11 -4.62
CA HIS A 36 6.20 -5.37 -5.27
C HIS A 36 7.71 -5.51 -5.40
N ASP A 37 8.20 -6.73 -5.59
CA ASP A 37 9.57 -6.93 -6.05
C ASP A 37 9.60 -7.62 -7.41
N ARG A 38 10.72 -7.49 -8.11
CA ARG A 38 10.99 -8.18 -9.37
C ARG A 38 12.44 -8.67 -9.38
N PRO A 39 12.75 -9.80 -10.05
CA PRO A 39 14.13 -10.20 -10.24
C PRO A 39 14.87 -9.13 -11.06
N LEU A 40 16.06 -8.78 -10.61
CA LEU A 40 17.00 -7.95 -11.34
C LEU A 40 18.01 -8.87 -12.02
N HIS A 41 17.96 -8.92 -13.35
CA HIS A 41 18.98 -9.63 -14.13
C HIS A 41 20.30 -8.86 -14.01
N THR A 42 21.14 -9.28 -13.07
CA THR A 42 22.51 -8.81 -12.93
C THR A 42 23.46 -9.93 -13.35
N ALA A 43 24.59 -9.58 -13.96
CA ALA A 43 25.61 -10.54 -14.37
C ALA A 43 26.35 -11.22 -13.19
N GLY A 44 25.89 -11.00 -11.96
CA GLY A 44 26.49 -11.52 -10.74
C GLY A 44 25.96 -12.91 -10.35
N PRO A 45 26.62 -13.59 -9.39
CA PRO A 45 26.34 -14.98 -9.04
C PRO A 45 25.06 -15.20 -8.22
N ALA A 46 24.38 -14.14 -7.74
CA ALA A 46 23.18 -14.25 -6.94
C ALA A 46 21.99 -13.52 -7.61
N PRO A 47 20.81 -14.15 -7.70
CA PRO A 47 19.61 -13.48 -8.20
C PRO A 47 19.21 -12.37 -7.22
N MET A 48 19.42 -11.12 -7.62
CA MET A 48 19.00 -9.95 -6.84
C MET A 48 17.54 -9.65 -7.14
N ARG A 49 16.77 -9.21 -6.13
CA ARG A 49 15.40 -8.70 -6.33
C ARG A 49 15.37 -7.23 -5.99
N GLU A 50 14.71 -6.45 -6.83
CA GLU A 50 14.52 -5.02 -6.66
C GLU A 50 13.09 -4.78 -6.18
N MET A 51 12.93 -4.15 -5.02
CA MET A 51 11.64 -3.73 -4.49
C MET A 51 11.26 -2.36 -5.05
N ARG A 52 9.99 -2.19 -5.44
CA ARG A 52 9.45 -0.96 -6.04
C ARG A 52 8.04 -0.67 -5.52
N SER A 53 7.69 0.61 -5.47
CA SER A 53 6.33 1.09 -5.26
C SER A 53 5.72 1.59 -6.57
N LEU A 54 4.42 1.37 -6.74
CA LEU A 54 3.60 2.07 -7.74
C LEU A 54 2.58 2.93 -7.01
N GLU A 55 2.46 4.19 -7.43
CA GLU A 55 1.62 5.17 -6.76
C GLU A 55 0.29 5.39 -7.48
N PHE A 56 -0.76 5.57 -6.68
CA PHE A 56 -2.11 5.85 -7.12
C PHE A 56 -2.69 6.98 -6.25
N PRO A 57 -2.54 8.24 -6.66
CA PRO A 57 -3.18 9.36 -5.97
C PRO A 57 -4.70 9.15 -5.94
N LEU A 58 -5.29 9.20 -4.74
CA LEU A 58 -6.73 9.15 -4.55
C LEU A 58 -7.33 10.54 -4.81
N ARG A 59 -8.60 10.63 -5.21
CA ARG A 59 -9.20 11.95 -5.43
C ARG A 59 -9.63 12.53 -4.08
N ARG A 60 -9.50 13.85 -3.93
CA ARG A 60 -9.92 14.54 -2.70
C ARG A 60 -11.44 14.48 -2.51
N ASP A 61 -12.21 14.66 -3.58
CA ASP A 61 -13.68 14.64 -3.56
C ASP A 61 -14.23 13.30 -3.06
N ASP A 62 -13.53 12.23 -3.40
CA ASP A 62 -13.83 10.87 -2.99
C ASP A 62 -13.68 10.69 -1.47
N LEU A 63 -12.63 11.26 -0.87
CA LEU A 63 -12.46 11.25 0.59
C LEU A 63 -13.46 12.15 1.33
N LEU A 64 -13.87 13.27 0.72
CA LEU A 64 -14.86 14.20 1.29
C LEU A 64 -16.28 13.63 1.27
N THR A 65 -16.57 12.70 0.35
CA THR A 65 -17.89 12.09 0.19
C THR A 65 -18.04 10.77 0.94
N GLU A 66 -16.95 10.16 1.41
CA GLU A 66 -16.98 9.01 2.31
C GLU A 66 -17.13 9.45 3.79
N PRO A 67 -18.25 9.16 4.47
CA PRO A 67 -18.48 9.58 5.86
C PRO A 67 -17.44 9.01 6.84
N THR A 68 -16.94 7.82 6.53
CA THR A 68 -15.91 7.08 7.28
C THR A 68 -14.50 7.28 6.73
N GLY A 69 -14.33 8.20 5.76
CA GLY A 69 -13.04 8.62 5.22
C GLY A 69 -12.25 7.52 4.52
N LEU A 70 -10.91 7.62 4.61
CA LEU A 70 -9.96 6.74 3.93
C LEU A 70 -10.18 5.24 4.20
N PRO A 71 -10.42 4.76 5.43
CA PRO A 71 -10.70 3.35 5.69
C PRO A 71 -11.81 2.74 4.81
N ALA A 72 -12.94 3.44 4.67
CA ALA A 72 -14.06 2.97 3.87
C ALA A 72 -13.77 3.02 2.37
N LEU A 73 -13.02 4.03 1.93
CA LEU A 73 -12.54 4.12 0.56
C LEU A 73 -11.66 2.91 0.19
N LEU A 74 -10.71 2.54 1.04
CA LEU A 74 -9.84 1.37 0.81
C LEU A 74 -10.67 0.07 0.68
N HIS A 75 -11.68 -0.12 1.52
CA HIS A 75 -12.60 -1.25 1.39
C HIS A 75 -13.39 -1.24 0.08
N ARG A 76 -13.86 -0.07 -0.37
CA ARG A 76 -14.56 0.06 -1.65
C ARG A 76 -13.65 -0.25 -2.84
N LEU A 77 -12.40 0.19 -2.78
CA LEU A 77 -11.39 -0.15 -3.79
C LEU A 77 -11.14 -1.66 -3.83
N ALA A 78 -11.00 -2.31 -2.67
CA ALA A 78 -10.88 -3.77 -2.59
C ALA A 78 -12.10 -4.51 -3.17
N ALA A 79 -13.32 -4.07 -2.84
CA ALA A 79 -14.54 -4.63 -3.40
C ALA A 79 -14.63 -4.44 -4.93
N GLY A 80 -14.17 -3.29 -5.43
CA GLY A 80 -14.06 -3.01 -6.87
C GLY A 80 -13.01 -3.87 -7.58
N LEU A 81 -11.90 -4.22 -6.92
CA LEU A 81 -10.95 -5.21 -7.43
C LEU A 81 -11.60 -6.59 -7.52
N HIS A 82 -12.39 -7.02 -6.54
CA HIS A 82 -13.13 -8.29 -6.63
C HIS A 82 -14.19 -8.32 -7.74
N HIS A 83 -14.79 -7.17 -8.05
CA HIS A 83 -15.88 -7.06 -9.03
C HIS A 83 -15.54 -6.00 -10.09
N PRO A 84 -14.59 -6.28 -11.01
CA PRO A 84 -14.05 -5.28 -11.94
C PRO A 84 -15.08 -4.75 -12.96
N HIS A 85 -16.24 -5.39 -13.06
CA HIS A 85 -17.34 -4.98 -13.94
C HIS A 85 -18.37 -4.08 -13.25
N THR A 86 -18.33 -3.95 -11.92
CA THR A 86 -19.24 -3.08 -11.17
C THR A 86 -18.90 -1.61 -11.46
N PRO A 87 -19.88 -0.78 -11.87
CA PRO A 87 -19.66 0.65 -12.05
C PRO A 87 -19.17 1.29 -10.76
N THR A 88 -18.01 1.94 -10.84
CA THR A 88 -17.38 2.64 -9.71
C THR A 88 -16.60 3.85 -10.24
N PRO A 89 -16.58 4.99 -9.53
CA PRO A 89 -15.80 6.15 -9.94
C PRO A 89 -14.29 5.83 -10.04
N TYR A 90 -13.82 4.77 -9.38
CA TYR A 90 -12.43 4.34 -9.40
C TYR A 90 -12.09 3.37 -10.54
N ARG A 91 -13.00 3.11 -11.49
CA ARG A 91 -12.80 2.08 -12.52
C ARG A 91 -11.51 2.28 -13.31
N THR A 92 -11.16 3.52 -13.65
CA THR A 92 -9.91 3.84 -14.36
C THR A 92 -8.68 3.53 -13.50
N THR A 93 -8.70 3.90 -12.22
CA THR A 93 -7.63 3.60 -11.26
C THR A 93 -7.48 2.10 -11.05
N LEU A 94 -8.59 1.39 -10.81
CA LEU A 94 -8.62 -0.06 -10.64
C LEU A 94 -8.13 -0.80 -11.89
N ASN A 95 -8.55 -0.38 -13.09
CA ASN A 95 -8.06 -0.92 -14.35
C ASN A 95 -6.56 -0.64 -14.53
N THR A 96 -6.07 0.52 -14.10
CA THR A 96 -4.64 0.85 -14.17
C THR A 96 -3.84 -0.01 -13.20
N ILE A 97 -4.30 -0.17 -11.96
CA ILE A 97 -3.73 -1.08 -10.96
C ILE A 97 -3.68 -2.51 -11.53
N LEU A 98 -4.81 -3.04 -12.01
CA LEU A 98 -4.88 -4.38 -12.58
C LEU A 98 -3.99 -4.54 -13.81
N ARG A 99 -3.96 -3.55 -14.71
CA ARG A 99 -3.10 -3.58 -15.90
C ARG A 99 -1.62 -3.55 -15.50
N LEU A 100 -1.23 -2.72 -14.53
CA LEU A 100 0.15 -2.65 -14.07
C LEU A 100 0.58 -3.94 -13.37
N ILE A 101 -0.28 -4.51 -12.52
CA ILE A 101 -0.07 -5.84 -11.92
C ILE A 101 0.13 -6.88 -13.03
N ARG A 102 -0.75 -6.91 -14.05
CA ARG A 102 -0.67 -7.86 -15.17
C ARG A 102 0.49 -7.61 -16.15
N ALA A 103 0.95 -6.36 -16.28
CA ALA A 103 2.05 -6.01 -17.17
C ALA A 103 3.43 -6.20 -16.52
N THR A 104 3.50 -6.23 -15.18
CA THR A 104 4.72 -6.55 -14.44
C THR A 104 4.95 -8.06 -14.26
N THR A 105 3.95 -8.90 -14.52
CA THR A 105 4.01 -10.37 -14.44
C THR A 105 4.56 -10.96 -15.74
N PRO A 106 5.75 -11.58 -15.69
CA PRO A 106 5.78 -12.97 -15.21
C PRO A 106 6.38 -13.16 -13.81
N ASP A 107 7.29 -12.27 -13.37
CA ASP A 107 8.12 -12.53 -12.18
C ASP A 107 8.00 -11.50 -11.05
N ALA A 108 7.11 -10.51 -11.20
CA ALA A 108 6.81 -9.56 -10.16
C ALA A 108 5.97 -10.22 -9.06
N ARG A 109 6.43 -10.11 -7.81
CA ARG A 109 5.71 -10.62 -6.64
C ARG A 109 5.17 -9.46 -5.83
N LEU A 110 3.86 -9.50 -5.57
CA LEU A 110 3.21 -8.62 -4.61
C LEU A 110 3.82 -8.80 -3.22
N LEU A 111 4.17 -7.70 -2.57
CA LEU A 111 4.73 -7.71 -1.22
C LEU A 111 3.84 -7.01 -0.20
N ALA A 112 3.29 -5.85 -0.53
CA ALA A 112 2.46 -5.08 0.39
C ALA A 112 1.53 -4.08 -0.34
N TRP A 113 0.46 -3.68 0.33
CA TRP A 113 -0.25 -2.44 0.04
C TRP A 113 0.05 -1.42 1.13
N ALA A 114 0.22 -0.15 0.76
CA ALA A 114 0.40 0.94 1.69
C ALA A 114 -0.44 2.16 1.30
N THR A 115 -0.71 3.05 2.25
CA THR A 115 -1.36 4.34 1.99
C THR A 115 -0.64 5.46 2.72
N CYS A 116 -0.30 6.52 1.99
CA CYS A 116 0.31 7.74 2.48
C CYS A 116 -0.75 8.85 2.59
N TYR A 117 -0.92 9.46 3.75
CA TYR A 117 -1.93 10.49 4.00
C TYR A 117 -1.51 11.46 5.11
N ASP A 118 -2.10 12.65 5.13
CA ASP A 118 -1.97 13.58 6.26
C ASP A 118 -2.95 13.20 7.38
N ASP A 119 -2.48 13.24 8.62
CA ASP A 119 -3.24 12.96 9.86
C ASP A 119 -2.97 14.05 10.91
N ILE A 120 -3.78 14.06 11.97
CA ILE A 120 -3.59 14.92 13.15
C ILE A 120 -3.32 14.03 14.36
N LEU A 121 -2.13 14.14 14.90
CA LEU A 121 -1.72 13.44 16.12
C LEU A 121 -1.88 14.36 17.32
N THR A 122 -2.24 13.79 18.47
CA THR A 122 -2.20 14.51 19.74
C THR A 122 -0.86 14.21 20.41
N THR A 123 0.03 15.21 20.47
CA THR A 123 1.32 15.13 21.15
C THR A 123 1.34 16.14 22.29
N ASP A 124 1.58 15.68 23.51
CA ASP A 124 1.54 16.52 24.72
C ASP A 124 0.21 17.30 24.88
N GLY A 125 -0.90 16.66 24.49
CA GLY A 125 -2.23 17.27 24.53
C GLY A 125 -2.49 18.32 23.45
N GLN A 126 -1.55 18.55 22.51
CA GLN A 126 -1.71 19.48 21.41
C GLN A 126 -1.87 18.76 20.07
N PRO A 127 -2.82 19.17 19.22
CA PRO A 127 -2.95 18.63 17.87
C PRO A 127 -1.77 19.08 17.00
N ARG A 128 -1.11 18.12 16.37
CA ARG A 128 0.00 18.35 15.43
C ARG A 128 -0.28 17.58 14.15
N GLN A 129 -0.06 18.25 13.02
CA GLN A 129 -0.14 17.58 11.73
C GLN A 129 1.03 16.59 11.58
N ALA A 130 0.74 15.43 11.01
CA ALA A 130 1.73 14.43 10.69
C ALA A 130 1.41 13.81 9.34
N ARG A 131 2.45 13.41 8.60
CA ARG A 131 2.29 12.47 7.50
C ARG A 131 2.34 11.06 8.07
N ARG A 132 1.43 10.21 7.60
CA ARG A 132 1.40 8.80 7.95
C ARG A 132 1.49 7.93 6.72
N ILE A 133 2.20 6.81 6.86
CA ILE A 133 2.15 5.71 5.92
C ILE A 133 1.79 4.46 6.70
N ASP A 134 0.60 3.93 6.46
CA ASP A 134 0.21 2.63 6.95
C ASP A 134 0.39 1.60 5.83
N ALA A 135 0.99 0.46 6.12
CA ALA A 135 1.16 -0.65 5.17
C ALA A 135 0.82 -1.99 5.80
N VAL A 136 0.34 -2.92 4.97
CA VAL A 136 0.16 -4.33 5.31
C VAL A 136 0.88 -5.17 4.27
N ASP A 137 1.71 -6.11 4.72
CA ASP A 137 2.40 -7.06 3.85
C ASP A 137 1.62 -8.37 3.64
N VAL A 138 2.08 -9.19 2.69
CA VAL A 138 1.46 -10.49 2.34
C VAL A 138 1.46 -11.52 3.47
N ASP A 139 2.19 -11.31 4.56
CA ASP A 139 2.13 -12.16 5.76
C ASP A 139 1.22 -11.57 6.85
N GLY A 140 0.60 -10.41 6.60
CA GLY A 140 -0.27 -9.73 7.55
C GLY A 140 0.45 -8.84 8.55
N ARG A 141 1.75 -8.56 8.38
CA ARG A 141 2.44 -7.59 9.24
C ARG A 141 1.98 -6.18 8.96
N VAL A 142 1.95 -5.35 10.00
CA VAL A 142 1.57 -3.95 9.91
C VAL A 142 2.79 -3.07 10.05
N TYR A 143 2.90 -2.08 9.17
CA TYR A 143 3.94 -1.07 9.21
C TYR A 143 3.26 0.29 9.37
N GLN A 144 3.68 1.06 10.35
CA GLN A 144 3.16 2.41 10.58
C GLN A 144 4.33 3.38 10.64
N LEU A 145 4.49 4.13 9.57
CA LEU A 145 5.44 5.24 9.53
C LEU A 145 4.70 6.51 9.89
N THR A 146 5.26 7.28 10.81
CA THR A 146 4.74 8.57 11.25
C THR A 146 5.83 9.62 11.19
N ARG A 147 5.60 10.70 10.45
CA ARG A 147 6.46 11.88 10.42
C ARG A 147 5.66 13.10 10.85
N PRO A 148 5.79 13.59 12.11
CA PRO A 148 5.22 14.87 12.50
C PRO A 148 5.78 15.99 11.62
N ARG A 149 4.93 16.96 11.25
CA ARG A 149 5.35 18.10 10.43
C ARG A 149 6.40 18.93 11.18
N GLY A 150 7.52 19.20 10.51
CA GLY A 150 8.64 19.98 11.07
C GLY A 150 9.68 19.15 11.83
N GLU A 151 9.50 17.84 11.94
CA GLU A 151 10.51 16.91 12.45
C GLU A 151 11.32 16.31 11.29
N ASP A 152 12.62 16.13 11.51
CA ASP A 152 13.54 15.61 10.49
C ASP A 152 13.47 14.08 10.30
N HIS A 153 13.01 13.36 11.33
CA HIS A 153 13.09 11.90 11.36
C HIS A 153 11.72 11.26 11.52
N PRO A 154 11.29 10.40 10.58
CA PRO A 154 10.10 9.59 10.76
C PRO A 154 10.33 8.48 11.78
N VAL A 155 9.26 8.08 12.48
CA VAL A 155 9.22 6.88 13.33
C VAL A 155 8.50 5.78 12.56
N LEU A 156 9.15 4.63 12.40
CA LEU A 156 8.54 3.43 11.80
C LEU A 156 8.32 2.36 12.87
N LEU A 157 7.07 1.99 13.09
CA LEU A 157 6.67 0.82 13.86
C LEU A 157 6.41 -0.34 12.89
N VAL A 158 6.88 -1.53 13.26
CA VAL A 158 6.57 -2.79 12.56
C VAL A 158 6.01 -3.76 13.58
N ASP A 159 4.78 -4.21 13.35
CA ASP A 159 4.10 -5.21 14.17
C ASP A 159 3.92 -6.51 13.38
N ASP A 160 4.58 -7.56 13.85
CA ASP A 160 4.51 -8.91 13.28
C ASP A 160 3.20 -9.64 13.64
N ARG A 161 2.48 -9.18 14.67
CA ARG A 161 1.28 -9.81 15.23
C ARG A 161 0.28 -8.75 15.69
N PRO A 162 -0.26 -7.97 14.74
CA PRO A 162 -1.22 -6.92 15.05
C PRO A 162 -2.39 -7.43 15.90
N ASP A 163 -2.61 -6.82 17.06
CA ASP A 163 -3.88 -6.96 17.76
C ASP A 163 -4.95 -6.21 16.97
N THR A 164 -6.02 -6.90 16.60
CA THR A 164 -7.14 -6.31 15.87
C THR A 164 -7.83 -5.15 16.59
N GLN A 165 -7.60 -4.98 17.91
CA GLN A 165 -8.07 -3.82 18.67
C GLN A 165 -7.10 -2.63 18.66
N ASP A 166 -5.84 -2.81 18.25
CA ASP A 166 -4.76 -1.81 18.29
C ASP A 166 -4.07 -1.62 16.93
N VAL A 167 -4.85 -1.76 15.86
CA VAL A 167 -4.41 -1.53 14.48
C VAL A 167 -4.90 -0.19 13.96
N PRO A 168 -4.20 0.42 12.98
CA PRO A 168 -4.71 1.63 12.33
C PRO A 168 -6.05 1.34 11.65
N ALA A 169 -6.93 2.34 11.59
CA ALA A 169 -8.24 2.21 10.93
C ALA A 169 -8.14 1.79 9.45
N THR A 170 -7.01 2.06 8.79
CA THR A 170 -6.71 1.66 7.40
C THR A 170 -6.43 0.16 7.24
N TYR A 171 -6.10 -0.55 8.34
CA TYR A 171 -5.65 -1.94 8.33
C TYR A 171 -6.62 -2.89 7.62
N CYS A 172 -7.90 -2.85 7.97
CA CYS A 172 -8.90 -3.73 7.37
C CYS A 172 -9.03 -3.48 5.85
N GLY A 173 -8.95 -2.22 5.42
CA GLY A 173 -9.01 -1.84 4.02
C GLY A 173 -7.78 -2.30 3.23
N LEU A 174 -6.58 -2.12 3.79
CA LEU A 174 -5.32 -2.59 3.20
C LEU A 174 -5.27 -4.12 3.09
N THR A 175 -5.73 -4.82 4.13
CA THR A 175 -5.85 -6.29 4.12
C THR A 175 -6.83 -6.76 3.05
N ALA A 176 -7.97 -6.08 2.89
CA ALA A 176 -8.92 -6.39 1.83
C ALA A 176 -8.33 -6.16 0.44
N LEU A 177 -7.52 -5.11 0.24
CA LEU A 177 -6.81 -4.86 -1.02
C LEU A 177 -5.80 -5.97 -1.35
N LEU A 178 -5.04 -6.44 -0.36
CA LEU A 178 -4.13 -7.59 -0.51
C LEU A 178 -4.89 -8.84 -0.96
N ALA A 179 -5.98 -9.18 -0.27
CA ALA A 179 -6.79 -10.35 -0.59
C ALA A 179 -7.37 -10.27 -2.01
N ALA A 180 -7.93 -9.11 -2.39
CA ALA A 180 -8.46 -8.88 -3.73
C ALA A 180 -7.39 -9.02 -4.81
N THR A 181 -6.19 -8.48 -4.57
CA THR A 181 -5.08 -8.52 -5.52
C THR A 181 -4.53 -9.94 -5.69
N ALA A 182 -4.39 -10.69 -4.59
CA ALA A 182 -3.93 -12.07 -4.62
C ALA A 182 -4.85 -12.98 -5.46
N GLY A 183 -6.17 -12.77 -5.39
CA GLY A 183 -7.14 -13.50 -6.22
C GLY A 183 -6.92 -13.33 -7.73
N HIS A 184 -6.47 -12.15 -8.18
CA HIS A 184 -6.16 -11.91 -9.60
C HIS A 184 -4.85 -12.58 -10.06
N LEU A 185 -3.86 -12.68 -9.17
CA LEU A 185 -2.62 -13.37 -9.47
C LEU A 185 -2.82 -14.89 -9.59
N GLN A 186 -3.76 -15.45 -8.83
CA GLN A 186 -4.10 -16.89 -8.88
C GLN A 186 -5.09 -17.21 -10.03
N GLY A 187 -6.02 -16.32 -10.34
CA GLY A 187 -7.03 -16.51 -11.40
C GLY A 187 -6.50 -16.44 -12.84
N GLY A 188 -5.29 -15.92 -13.06
CA GLY A 188 -4.62 -15.89 -14.37
C GLY A 188 -4.06 -17.24 -14.84
N ALA A 189 -4.09 -18.28 -14.00
CA ALA A 189 -3.55 -19.61 -14.28
C ALA A 189 -4.63 -20.65 -14.64
N ARG A 190 -5.75 -20.24 -15.23
CA ARG A 190 -6.73 -21.18 -15.79
C ARG A 190 -6.54 -21.24 -17.31
N PRO A 191 -5.97 -22.34 -17.87
CA PRO A 191 -6.03 -22.53 -19.31
C PRO A 191 -7.51 -22.77 -19.66
N ASP A 192 -8.04 -21.91 -20.52
CA ASP A 192 -9.33 -22.16 -21.16
C ASP A 192 -9.26 -23.55 -21.80
N THR A 193 -10.05 -24.47 -21.24
CA THR A 193 -10.30 -25.79 -21.79
C THR A 193 -11.80 -25.97 -21.83
N ALA A 194 -12.38 -25.56 -22.96
CA ALA A 194 -13.31 -26.34 -23.79
C ALA A 194 -13.94 -25.41 -24.85
#